data_AF-A0A6P7NXW8-F1
#
_entry.id   AF-A0A6P7NXW8-F1
#
_cell.length_a   1.000
_cell.length_b   1.000
_cell.length_c   1.000
_cell.angle_alpha   90.00
_cell.angle_beta   90.00
_cell.angle_gamma   90.00
#
_symmetry.space_group_name_H-M   'P 1'
#
loop_
_entity.id
_entity.type
_entity.pdbx_description
1 polymer ?
#
loop_
_entity_poly.entity_id
_entity_poly.type
_entity_poly.pdbx_seq_one_letter_code
_entity_poly.pdbx_strand_id
1 'polypeptide(L)'
;MKKLKRKKQNPVVDSNGYVTRAPACGRKQKLAEIQQALFSDPVDIETLRRAATTNGGLLTDELRRKVWPKLLNINVYSLPRKPGQDVRENHKDYNQVVLDVRRCMKRFPKGMPASERAMLQERLIDIILEVLKRNPQLHYYQGYHDVAVSLLLVVGERMAIAMLDTLSIYHLRDFMDPTMDSTKHILNYLMPILGKADAELHEFMIRAEVGTIFALSWLITWYSHVLSDFKHTLRLYDFFLASHPLMPIYLAATIVLHREKEVKQTECDMAMVHHLLSRIPQDLPYELLIGRSQDLFNQCPPSLLAKQAALQSHKSLSISTFQAFQLSTLHQRPDSVLQRLSRAQGSTTSRQATRHPGPGAAAPDEDRLQLLANGNRLVKMAVWGLSATLGAAVFAVAQTAMEWGPEMLLQLF
;
A
#
# COMPACT_ATOMS: atom_id res chain seq x y z
N MET A 1 54.22 -54.57 -2.90
CA MET A 1 54.62 -53.15 -3.13
C MET A 1 53.62 -52.46 -4.05
N LYS A 2 52.78 -51.56 -3.52
CA LYS A 2 52.37 -50.28 -4.14
C LYS A 2 51.49 -49.54 -3.12
N LYS A 3 52.00 -48.41 -2.64
CA LYS A 3 51.46 -47.58 -1.56
C LYS A 3 50.34 -46.64 -2.08
N LEU A 4 49.40 -46.42 -1.17
CA LEU A 4 48.42 -45.34 -1.00
C LEU A 4 48.55 -44.06 -1.86
N LYS A 5 47.38 -43.48 -2.18
CA LYS A 5 47.00 -42.12 -1.70
C LYS A 5 45.47 -41.96 -1.62
N ARG A 6 44.93 -42.10 -0.41
CA ARG A 6 43.60 -41.63 0.00
C ARG A 6 43.67 -40.10 0.16
N LYS A 7 42.88 -39.35 -0.58
CA LYS A 7 42.79 -37.88 -0.48
C LYS A 7 41.86 -37.53 0.68
N LYS A 8 42.41 -36.91 1.74
CA LYS A 8 41.66 -36.29 2.85
C LYS A 8 40.72 -35.21 2.30
N GLN A 9 39.44 -35.27 2.65
CA GLN A 9 38.54 -34.12 2.60
C GLN A 9 38.60 -33.44 3.98
N ASN A 10 39.04 -32.18 4.00
CA ASN A 10 38.72 -31.23 5.07
C ASN A 10 37.69 -30.24 4.51
N PRO A 11 36.79 -29.69 5.35
CA PRO A 11 35.70 -28.84 4.90
C PRO A 11 36.24 -27.44 4.60
N VAL A 12 35.91 -26.91 3.42
CA VAL A 12 36.11 -25.50 3.09
C VAL A 12 34.88 -24.75 3.59
N VAL A 13 35.10 -23.92 4.60
CA VAL A 13 34.23 -22.83 5.02
C VAL A 13 34.25 -21.80 3.90
N ASP A 14 33.08 -21.49 3.33
CA ASP A 14 32.92 -20.32 2.47
C ASP A 14 31.93 -19.36 3.10
N SER A 15 32.51 -18.33 3.71
CA SER A 15 31.92 -17.02 3.96
C SER A 15 31.68 -16.33 2.62
N ASN A 16 30.43 -16.17 2.20
CA ASN A 16 30.05 -15.08 1.32
C ASN A 16 28.53 -14.86 1.32
N GLY A 17 28.13 -13.60 1.50
CA GLY A 17 26.75 -13.17 1.55
C GLY A 17 26.02 -13.48 0.25
N TYR A 18 25.09 -14.43 0.32
CA TYR A 18 24.15 -14.69 -0.76
C TYR A 18 22.89 -13.86 -0.54
N VAL A 19 22.71 -12.85 -1.39
CA VAL A 19 21.37 -12.38 -1.74
C VAL A 19 20.72 -13.50 -2.55
N THR A 20 19.82 -14.25 -1.92
CA THR A 20 19.07 -15.31 -2.58
C THR A 20 18.14 -14.70 -3.62
N ARG A 21 18.58 -14.61 -4.88
CA ARG A 21 17.69 -14.37 -6.02
C ARG A 21 16.70 -15.54 -6.05
N ALA A 22 15.43 -15.26 -5.77
CA ALA A 22 14.37 -16.25 -5.95
C ALA A 22 14.48 -16.82 -7.39
N PRO A 23 14.38 -18.15 -7.57
CA PRO A 23 14.50 -18.76 -8.88
C PRO A 23 13.46 -18.15 -9.83
N ALA A 24 13.85 -17.83 -11.07
CA ALA A 24 13.00 -17.16 -12.06
C ALA A 24 11.63 -17.84 -12.28
N CYS A 25 11.54 -19.14 -11.99
CA CYS A 25 10.30 -19.92 -11.96
C CYS A 25 9.27 -19.37 -10.95
N GLY A 26 9.70 -19.05 -9.71
CA GLY A 26 8.81 -18.57 -8.65
C GLY A 26 8.22 -17.18 -8.93
N ARG A 27 8.97 -16.29 -9.60
CA ARG A 27 8.47 -14.96 -9.98
C ARG A 27 7.37 -15.03 -11.03
N LYS A 28 7.51 -15.92 -12.03
CA LYS A 28 6.49 -16.14 -13.07
C LYS A 28 5.22 -16.75 -12.48
N GLN A 29 5.36 -17.74 -11.60
CA GLN A 29 4.24 -18.35 -10.91
C GLN A 29 3.46 -17.33 -10.08
N LYS A 30 4.17 -16.52 -9.27
CA LYS A 30 3.54 -15.47 -8.46
C LYS A 30 2.82 -14.42 -9.31
N LEU A 31 3.37 -14.05 -10.47
CA LEU A 31 2.70 -13.14 -11.40
C LEU A 31 1.39 -13.73 -11.94
N ALA A 32 1.41 -15.02 -12.34
CA ALA A 32 0.21 -15.71 -12.80
C ALA A 32 -0.85 -15.81 -11.70
N GLU A 33 -0.46 -16.12 -10.46
CA GLU A 33 -1.34 -16.16 -9.29
C GLU A 33 -2.01 -14.81 -9.02
N ILE A 34 -1.24 -13.71 -9.02
CA ILE A 34 -1.79 -12.35 -8.84
C ILE A 34 -2.78 -12.00 -9.95
N GLN A 35 -2.45 -12.33 -11.21
CA GLN A 35 -3.34 -12.06 -12.34
C GLN A 35 -4.64 -12.88 -12.23
N GLN A 36 -4.55 -14.17 -11.94
CA GLN A 36 -5.71 -15.03 -11.74
C GLN A 36 -6.63 -14.51 -10.62
N ALA A 37 -6.05 -14.09 -9.49
CA ALA A 37 -6.80 -13.51 -8.38
C ALA A 37 -7.51 -12.19 -8.76
N LEU A 38 -6.85 -11.32 -9.54
CA LEU A 38 -7.43 -10.06 -10.05
C LEU A 38 -8.63 -10.28 -10.97
N PHE A 39 -8.61 -11.35 -11.77
CA PHE A 39 -9.66 -11.66 -12.76
C PHE A 39 -10.75 -12.60 -12.23
N SER A 40 -10.66 -13.04 -10.97
CA SER A 40 -11.70 -13.85 -10.32
C SER A 40 -12.96 -13.02 -10.01
N ASP A 41 -14.12 -13.66 -9.94
CA ASP A 41 -15.39 -13.04 -9.52
C ASP A 41 -16.06 -13.84 -8.38
N PRO A 42 -16.10 -13.34 -7.14
CA PRO A 42 -15.51 -12.06 -6.70
C PRO A 42 -13.97 -12.08 -6.78
N VAL A 43 -13.35 -10.90 -6.79
CA VAL A 43 -11.89 -10.77 -6.79
C VAL A 43 -11.33 -11.50 -5.57
N ASP A 44 -10.31 -12.35 -5.77
CA ASP A 44 -9.70 -13.11 -4.67
C ASP A 44 -8.71 -12.23 -3.89
N ILE A 45 -9.26 -11.42 -2.99
CA ILE A 45 -8.46 -10.50 -2.16
C ILE A 45 -7.50 -11.23 -1.23
N GLU A 46 -7.81 -12.45 -0.81
CA GLU A 46 -6.97 -13.18 0.14
C GLU A 46 -5.68 -13.66 -0.52
N THR A 47 -5.78 -14.15 -1.75
CA THR A 47 -4.61 -14.46 -2.58
C THR A 47 -3.79 -13.20 -2.87
N LEU A 48 -4.44 -12.06 -3.17
CA LEU A 48 -3.74 -10.79 -3.37
C LEU A 48 -3.00 -10.31 -2.11
N ARG A 49 -3.61 -10.44 -0.92
CA ARG A 49 -2.95 -10.13 0.36
C ARG A 49 -1.74 -11.02 0.57
N ARG A 50 -1.89 -12.33 0.43
CA ARG A 50 -0.79 -13.29 0.56
C ARG A 50 0.35 -13.01 -0.41
N ALA A 51 0.03 -12.66 -1.66
CA ALA A 51 1.05 -12.28 -2.63
C ALA A 51 1.79 -10.99 -2.23
N ALA A 52 1.10 -10.02 -1.64
CA ALA A 52 1.70 -8.77 -1.18
C ALA A 52 2.56 -8.94 0.09
N THR A 53 2.22 -9.89 0.99
CA THR A 53 2.99 -10.15 2.21
C THR A 53 4.21 -11.06 1.99
N THR A 54 4.11 -12.04 1.08
CA THR A 54 5.20 -12.98 0.77
C THR A 54 6.36 -12.33 -0.01
N ASN A 55 7.51 -13.01 -0.02
CA ASN A 55 8.77 -12.53 -0.57
C ASN A 55 8.62 -11.81 -1.93
N GLY A 56 9.19 -10.60 -2.04
CA GLY A 56 9.18 -9.78 -3.25
C GLY A 56 7.89 -8.98 -3.49
N GLY A 57 6.86 -9.13 -2.64
CA GLY A 57 5.62 -8.36 -2.71
C GLY A 57 4.93 -8.47 -4.07
N LEU A 58 4.40 -7.35 -4.58
CA LEU A 58 3.62 -7.31 -5.83
C LEU A 58 4.48 -7.17 -7.10
N LEU A 59 5.79 -7.30 -6.99
CA LEU A 59 6.78 -7.43 -8.08
C LEU A 59 7.00 -6.19 -8.96
N THR A 60 5.96 -5.44 -9.34
CA THR A 60 6.01 -4.31 -10.30
C THR A 60 4.97 -3.23 -10.00
N ASP A 61 5.24 -2.01 -10.44
CA ASP A 61 4.30 -0.87 -10.26
C ASP A 61 3.02 -1.02 -11.10
N GLU A 62 3.07 -1.75 -12.22
CA GLU A 62 1.87 -2.06 -12.98
C GLU A 62 0.90 -2.95 -12.18
N LEU A 63 1.42 -3.97 -11.48
CA LEU A 63 0.61 -4.79 -10.60
C LEU A 63 0.12 -3.99 -9.39
N ARG A 64 0.95 -3.14 -8.78
CA ARG A 64 0.54 -2.26 -7.68
C ARG A 64 -0.63 -1.36 -8.06
N ARG A 65 -0.59 -0.75 -9.25
CA ARG A 65 -1.69 0.07 -9.79
C ARG A 65 -3.02 -0.67 -9.90
N LYS A 66 -3.01 -2.00 -10.04
CA LYS A 66 -4.21 -2.85 -10.13
C LYS A 66 -4.62 -3.40 -8.76
N VAL A 67 -3.65 -3.82 -7.95
CA VAL A 67 -3.88 -4.56 -6.70
C VAL A 67 -4.09 -3.64 -5.50
N TRP A 68 -3.33 -2.55 -5.35
CA TRP A 68 -3.47 -1.66 -4.19
C TRP A 68 -4.90 -1.09 -4.04
N PRO A 69 -5.58 -0.64 -5.13
CA PRO A 69 -6.97 -0.21 -5.01
C PRO A 69 -7.89 -1.33 -4.52
N LYS A 70 -7.63 -2.59 -4.90
CA LYS A 70 -8.40 -3.75 -4.44
C LYS A 70 -8.18 -4.05 -2.97
N LEU A 71 -6.93 -3.96 -2.48
CA LEU A 71 -6.63 -4.12 -1.05
C LEU A 71 -7.35 -3.05 -0.20
N LEU A 72 -7.57 -1.86 -0.78
CA LEU A 72 -8.28 -0.76 -0.14
C LEU A 72 -9.78 -0.69 -0.43
N ASN A 73 -10.36 -1.68 -1.12
CA ASN A 73 -11.77 -1.68 -1.53
C ASN A 73 -12.19 -0.43 -2.35
N ILE A 74 -11.29 0.10 -3.17
CA ILE A 74 -11.53 1.29 -3.98
C ILE A 74 -12.20 0.91 -5.30
N ASN A 75 -13.29 1.61 -5.59
CA ASN A 75 -13.97 1.48 -6.87
C ASN A 75 -13.26 2.32 -7.95
N VAL A 76 -12.50 1.66 -8.82
CA VAL A 76 -11.76 2.28 -9.93
C VAL A 76 -12.64 2.96 -10.97
N TYR A 77 -13.93 2.64 -11.03
CA TYR A 77 -14.89 3.27 -11.94
C TYR A 77 -15.52 4.55 -11.37
N SER A 78 -15.35 4.80 -10.07
CA SER A 78 -15.93 5.92 -9.35
C SER A 78 -14.85 6.70 -8.59
N LEU A 79 -13.81 7.13 -9.31
CA LEU A 79 -12.73 7.91 -8.72
C LEU A 79 -13.10 9.39 -8.56
N PRO A 80 -12.61 10.05 -7.49
CA PRO A 80 -12.74 11.48 -7.32
C PRO A 80 -12.33 12.27 -8.57
N ARG A 81 -12.94 13.43 -8.74
CA ARG A 81 -12.50 14.39 -9.76
C ARG A 81 -11.14 14.96 -9.36
N LYS A 82 -10.42 15.49 -10.35
CA LYS A 82 -9.20 16.23 -10.05
C LYS A 82 -9.57 17.50 -9.27
N PRO A 83 -8.84 17.84 -8.20
CA PRO A 83 -9.12 19.07 -7.46
C PRO A 83 -8.93 20.28 -8.38
N GLY A 84 -9.80 21.28 -8.23
CA GLY A 84 -9.59 22.60 -8.80
C GLY A 84 -8.65 23.43 -7.92
N GLN A 85 -8.29 24.63 -8.38
CA GLN A 85 -7.49 25.56 -7.58
C GLN A 85 -8.24 26.05 -6.32
N ASP A 86 -9.57 25.95 -6.32
CA ASP A 86 -10.46 26.29 -5.20
C ASP A 86 -10.21 25.44 -3.94
N VAL A 87 -9.55 24.29 -4.07
CA VAL A 87 -9.19 23.45 -2.91
C VAL A 87 -8.22 24.15 -1.96
N ARG A 88 -7.46 25.11 -2.47
CA ARG A 88 -6.45 25.87 -1.72
C ARG A 88 -7.05 27.04 -0.94
N GLU A 89 -8.16 27.57 -1.42
CA GLU A 89 -8.77 28.79 -0.89
C GLU A 89 -9.23 28.58 0.56
N ASN A 90 -8.75 29.43 1.46
CA ASN A 90 -9.08 29.44 2.89
C ASN A 90 -8.84 28.10 3.63
N HIS A 91 -7.97 27.23 3.11
CA HIS A 91 -7.67 25.97 3.76
C HIS A 91 -6.67 26.17 4.92
N LYS A 92 -7.08 25.83 6.14
CA LYS A 92 -6.29 26.05 7.38
C LYS A 92 -4.87 25.46 7.31
N ASP A 93 -4.71 24.30 6.67
CA ASP A 93 -3.43 23.59 6.57
C ASP A 93 -2.57 23.96 5.35
N TYR A 94 -3.05 24.84 4.44
CA TYR A 94 -2.39 25.13 3.16
C TYR A 94 -0.91 25.48 3.30
N ASN A 95 -0.60 26.44 4.16
CA ASN A 95 0.77 26.92 4.34
C ASN A 95 1.71 25.83 4.85
N GLN A 96 1.24 25.01 5.80
CA GLN A 96 2.03 23.92 6.36
C GLN A 96 2.29 22.84 5.31
N VAL A 97 1.27 22.46 4.54
CA VAL A 97 1.40 21.47 3.45
C VAL A 97 2.41 21.96 2.40
N VAL A 98 2.33 23.22 1.98
CA VAL A 98 3.28 23.82 1.02
C VAL A 98 4.73 23.73 1.54
N LEU A 99 4.96 24.10 2.80
CA LEU A 99 6.30 24.06 3.41
C LEU A 99 6.88 22.64 3.43
N ASP A 100 6.06 21.66 3.77
CA ASP A 100 6.47 20.27 3.86
C ASP A 100 6.73 19.63 2.48
N VAL A 101 5.84 19.90 1.51
CA VAL A 101 6.02 19.43 0.12
C VAL A 101 7.28 20.01 -0.53
N ARG A 102 7.67 21.23 -0.18
CA ARG A 102 8.95 21.80 -0.65
C ARG A 102 10.17 21.04 -0.11
N ARG A 103 10.05 20.37 1.04
CA ARG A 103 11.14 19.59 1.66
C ARG A 103 11.27 18.17 1.11
N CYS A 104 10.29 17.66 0.36
CA CYS A 104 10.26 16.27 -0.13
C CYS A 104 11.14 15.99 -1.37
N MET A 105 12.09 16.88 -1.71
CA MET A 105 12.91 16.82 -2.93
C MET A 105 13.64 15.49 -3.12
N LYS A 106 14.07 14.83 -2.04
CA LYS A 106 14.79 13.55 -2.08
C LYS A 106 13.92 12.36 -2.51
N ARG A 107 12.59 12.52 -2.56
CA ARG A 107 11.63 11.45 -2.89
C ARG A 107 11.42 11.25 -4.38
N PHE A 108 11.69 12.27 -5.17
CA PHE A 108 11.53 12.19 -6.62
C PHE A 108 12.70 11.40 -7.24
N PRO A 109 12.45 10.64 -8.32
CA PRO A 109 13.50 9.93 -9.04
C PRO A 109 14.69 10.83 -9.40
N LYS A 110 15.91 10.32 -9.20
CA LYS A 110 17.14 11.01 -9.61
C LYS A 110 17.09 11.24 -11.11
N GLY A 111 17.23 12.49 -11.55
CA GLY A 111 17.17 12.87 -12.97
C GLY A 111 15.80 13.36 -13.46
N MET A 112 14.76 13.38 -12.61
CA MET A 112 13.47 13.98 -12.98
C MET A 112 13.65 15.49 -13.29
N PRO A 113 13.12 16.00 -14.42
CA PRO A 113 13.13 17.41 -14.76
C PRO A 113 12.52 18.30 -13.65
N ALA A 114 13.08 19.49 -13.43
CA ALA A 114 12.60 20.40 -12.40
C ALA A 114 11.14 20.87 -12.63
N SER A 115 10.75 21.05 -13.89
CA SER A 115 9.38 21.41 -14.28
C SER A 115 8.38 20.31 -13.96
N GLU A 116 8.71 19.06 -14.31
CA GLU A 116 7.88 17.90 -13.99
C GLU A 116 7.74 17.72 -12.47
N ARG A 117 8.84 17.88 -11.74
CA ARG A 117 8.85 17.82 -10.28
C ARG A 117 7.96 18.89 -9.66
N ALA A 118 8.09 20.14 -10.11
CA ALA A 118 7.26 21.24 -9.63
C ALA A 118 5.77 20.96 -9.86
N MET A 119 5.42 20.44 -11.05
CA MET A 119 4.04 20.03 -11.34
C MET A 119 3.55 18.92 -10.40
N LEU A 120 4.38 17.92 -10.08
CA LEU A 120 4.02 16.88 -9.12
C LEU A 120 3.88 17.41 -7.69
N GLN A 121 4.70 18.38 -7.29
CA GLN A 121 4.57 19.06 -6.00
C GLN A 121 3.25 19.84 -5.90
N GLU A 122 2.87 20.58 -6.94
CA GLU A 122 1.58 21.26 -6.98
C GLU A 122 0.41 20.27 -6.87
N ARG A 123 0.45 19.17 -7.64
CA ARG A 123 -0.56 18.11 -7.53
C ARG A 123 -0.58 17.46 -6.15
N LEU A 124 0.57 17.28 -5.52
CA LEU A 124 0.67 16.70 -4.18
C LEU A 124 -0.02 17.59 -3.14
N ILE A 125 0.17 18.90 -3.23
CA ILE A 125 -0.53 19.88 -2.39
C ILE A 125 -2.04 19.72 -2.58
N ASP A 126 -2.51 19.73 -3.83
CA ASP A 126 -3.94 19.63 -4.15
C ASP A 126 -4.57 18.32 -3.65
N ILE A 127 -3.86 17.19 -3.78
CA ILE A 127 -4.31 15.88 -3.28
C ILE A 127 -4.50 15.89 -1.75
N ILE A 128 -3.52 16.42 -1.01
CA ILE A 128 -3.56 16.46 0.45
C ILE A 128 -4.74 17.32 0.92
N LEU A 129 -4.88 18.51 0.34
CA LEU A 129 -5.95 19.45 0.71
C LEU A 129 -7.33 18.92 0.33
N GLU A 130 -7.47 18.23 -0.81
CA GLU A 130 -8.73 17.62 -1.20
C GLU A 130 -9.18 16.55 -0.20
N VAL A 131 -8.25 15.71 0.28
CA VAL A 131 -8.57 14.70 1.30
C VAL A 131 -8.98 15.35 2.63
N LEU A 132 -8.27 16.39 3.07
CA LEU A 132 -8.60 17.11 4.30
C LEU A 132 -9.92 17.88 4.20
N LYS A 133 -10.20 18.52 3.05
CA LYS A 133 -11.47 19.21 2.76
C LYS A 133 -12.65 18.25 2.79
N ARG A 134 -12.49 17.04 2.26
CA ARG A 134 -13.52 15.98 2.29
C ARG A 134 -13.71 15.35 3.67
N ASN A 135 -12.75 15.51 4.56
CA ASN A 135 -12.75 14.92 5.90
C ASN A 135 -12.38 15.96 6.98
N PRO A 136 -13.28 16.89 7.33
CA PRO A 136 -13.00 17.99 8.26
C PRO A 136 -12.55 17.55 9.65
N GLN A 137 -12.85 16.31 10.05
CA GLN A 137 -12.43 15.69 11.30
C GLN A 137 -10.93 15.35 11.36
N LEU A 138 -10.26 15.28 10.21
CA LEU A 138 -8.85 14.93 10.13
C LEU A 138 -7.96 16.17 10.30
N HIS A 139 -6.84 15.97 10.96
CA HIS A 139 -5.83 16.98 11.21
C HIS A 139 -4.55 16.60 10.47
N TYR A 140 -3.99 17.54 9.72
CA TYR A 140 -2.72 17.33 9.03
C TYR A 140 -1.60 17.14 10.06
N TYR A 141 -0.72 16.16 9.83
CA TYR A 141 0.51 15.97 10.59
C TYR A 141 1.74 16.02 9.68
N GLN A 142 2.85 16.52 10.22
CA GLN A 142 4.11 16.57 9.48
C GLN A 142 4.64 15.15 9.21
N GLY A 143 4.72 14.80 7.93
CA GLY A 143 5.07 13.45 7.45
C GLY A 143 3.98 12.81 6.60
N TYR A 144 2.74 13.32 6.66
CA TYR A 144 1.63 12.81 5.83
C TYR A 144 1.91 12.94 4.31
N HIS A 145 2.60 14.00 3.91
CA HIS A 145 3.03 14.23 2.52
C HIS A 145 3.99 13.14 1.99
N ASP A 146 4.80 12.52 2.84
CA ASP A 146 5.71 11.41 2.46
C ASP A 146 4.91 10.15 2.07
N VAL A 147 3.70 9.97 2.62
CA VAL A 147 2.78 8.91 2.20
C VAL A 147 2.07 9.30 0.90
N ALA A 148 1.55 10.52 0.84
CA ALA A 148 0.82 11.02 -0.32
C ALA A 148 1.69 11.03 -1.60
N VAL A 149 2.96 11.42 -1.51
CA VAL A 149 3.87 11.43 -2.67
C VAL A 149 4.16 10.02 -3.18
N SER A 150 4.30 9.05 -2.27
CA SER A 150 4.54 7.65 -2.63
C SER A 150 3.37 7.07 -3.43
N LEU A 151 2.13 7.41 -3.04
CA LEU A 151 0.94 7.04 -3.80
C LEU A 151 0.88 7.78 -5.15
N LEU A 152 1.11 9.10 -5.17
CA LEU A 152 1.09 9.90 -6.39
C LEU A 152 2.04 9.34 -7.45
N LEU A 153 3.27 8.98 -7.06
CA LEU A 153 4.29 8.46 -7.97
C LEU A 153 3.92 7.08 -8.56
N VAL A 154 3.17 6.25 -7.84
CA VAL A 154 2.83 4.89 -8.29
C VAL A 154 1.49 4.85 -9.03
N VAL A 155 0.44 5.44 -8.46
CA VAL A 155 -0.94 5.26 -8.95
C VAL A 155 -1.49 6.50 -9.67
N GLY A 156 -0.77 7.62 -9.63
CA GLY A 156 -1.20 8.87 -10.23
C GLY A 156 -2.30 9.57 -9.41
N GLU A 157 -2.60 10.80 -9.83
CA GLU A 157 -3.37 11.79 -9.06
C GLU A 157 -4.75 11.30 -8.56
N ARG A 158 -5.67 10.93 -9.46
CA ARG A 158 -7.05 10.58 -9.05
C ARG A 158 -7.13 9.34 -8.17
N MET A 159 -6.29 8.34 -8.45
CA MET A 159 -6.23 7.13 -7.64
C MET A 159 -5.56 7.41 -6.30
N ALA A 160 -4.51 8.24 -6.29
CA ALA A 160 -3.85 8.66 -5.06
C ALA A 160 -4.82 9.39 -4.12
N ILE A 161 -5.72 10.24 -4.62
CA ILE A 161 -6.78 10.87 -3.79
C ILE A 161 -7.67 9.80 -3.15
N ALA A 162 -8.21 8.87 -3.93
CA ALA A 162 -9.09 7.82 -3.40
C ALA A 162 -8.38 6.90 -2.39
N MET A 163 -7.12 6.55 -2.67
CA MET A 163 -6.30 5.73 -1.80
C MET A 163 -5.94 6.45 -0.50
N LEU A 164 -5.48 7.69 -0.61
CA LEU A 164 -5.09 8.50 0.53
C LEU A 164 -6.30 8.79 1.42
N ASP A 165 -7.45 9.14 0.84
CA ASP A 165 -8.74 9.29 1.55
C ASP A 165 -9.08 8.05 2.39
N THR A 166 -9.02 6.87 1.77
CA THR A 166 -9.28 5.59 2.47
C THR A 166 -8.25 5.33 3.57
N LEU A 167 -6.95 5.49 3.28
CA LEU A 167 -5.89 5.27 4.26
C LEU A 167 -6.03 6.19 5.47
N SER A 168 -6.43 7.44 5.26
CA SER A 168 -6.59 8.46 6.29
C SER A 168 -7.77 8.20 7.22
N ILE A 169 -8.78 7.45 6.77
CA ILE A 169 -9.93 7.06 7.59
C ILE A 169 -9.66 5.74 8.34
N TYR A 170 -8.77 4.88 7.84
CA TYR A 170 -8.52 3.56 8.41
C TYR A 170 -7.11 3.38 9.01
N HIS A 171 -6.05 3.45 8.21
CA HIS A 171 -4.71 3.06 8.66
C HIS A 171 -3.96 4.19 9.35
N LEU A 172 -4.15 5.43 8.87
CA LEU A 172 -3.47 6.63 9.36
C LEU A 172 -4.37 7.43 10.31
N ARG A 173 -5.58 6.94 10.60
CA ARG A 173 -6.64 7.70 11.26
C ARG A 173 -6.21 8.28 12.59
N ASP A 174 -5.55 7.46 13.40
CA ASP A 174 -5.09 7.84 14.73
C ASP A 174 -3.95 8.88 14.67
N PHE A 175 -3.16 8.92 13.59
CA PHE A 175 -2.12 9.95 13.40
C PHE A 175 -2.70 11.31 13.02
N MET A 176 -3.96 11.34 12.57
CA MET A 176 -4.68 12.53 12.12
C MET A 176 -5.66 13.07 13.18
N ASP A 177 -5.53 12.63 14.42
CA ASP A 177 -6.25 13.25 15.54
C ASP A 177 -5.67 14.62 15.90
N PRO A 178 -6.44 15.50 16.55
CA PRO A 178 -5.98 16.84 16.94
C PRO A 178 -4.77 16.81 17.88
N THR A 179 -4.63 15.75 18.68
CA THR A 179 -3.52 15.55 19.62
C THR A 179 -2.69 14.34 19.24
N MET A 180 -1.46 14.27 19.75
CA MET A 180 -0.57 13.13 19.53
C MET A 180 -0.88 11.92 20.42
N ASP A 181 -1.97 11.93 21.19
CA ASP A 181 -2.23 10.89 22.18
C ASP A 181 -2.56 9.55 21.52
N SER A 182 -3.34 9.56 20.44
CA SER A 182 -3.60 8.38 19.61
C SER A 182 -2.32 7.84 18.96
N THR A 183 -1.44 8.72 18.48
CA THR A 183 -0.12 8.34 17.95
C THR A 183 0.77 7.72 19.03
N LYS A 184 0.83 8.32 20.22
CA LYS A 184 1.56 7.78 21.38
C LYS A 184 0.99 6.43 21.79
N HIS A 185 -0.32 6.26 21.78
CA HIS A 185 -0.98 4.99 22.07
C HIS A 185 -0.51 3.89 21.11
N ILE A 186 -0.40 4.17 19.80
CA ILE A 186 0.16 3.22 18.83
C ILE A 186 1.63 2.92 19.15
N LEU A 187 2.44 3.93 19.44
CA LEU A 187 3.85 3.75 19.79
C LEU A 187 4.05 2.92 21.06
N ASN A 188 3.14 3.01 22.03
CA ASN A 188 3.20 2.26 23.27
C ASN A 188 3.06 0.74 23.09
N TYR A 189 2.68 0.24 21.90
CA TYR A 189 2.75 -1.19 21.60
C TYR A 189 4.18 -1.69 21.42
N LEU A 190 5.15 -0.81 21.13
CA LEU A 190 6.54 -1.22 20.84
C LEU A 190 7.20 -1.93 22.02
N MET A 191 7.21 -1.32 23.20
CA MET A 191 7.87 -1.90 24.39
C MET A 191 7.28 -3.25 24.80
N PRO A 192 5.95 -3.44 24.87
CA PRO A 192 5.33 -4.74 25.09
C PRO A 192 5.71 -5.81 24.06
N ILE A 193 5.79 -5.47 22.77
CA ILE A 193 6.22 -6.40 21.73
C ILE A 193 7.67 -6.81 21.97
N LEU A 194 8.56 -5.85 22.24
CA LEU A 194 9.97 -6.11 22.55
C LEU A 194 10.12 -6.98 23.79
N GLY A 195 9.42 -6.68 24.89
CA GLY A 195 9.49 -7.46 26.12
C GLY A 195 9.00 -8.91 25.98
N LYS A 196 8.11 -9.19 25.01
CA LYS A 196 7.72 -10.56 24.67
C LYS A 196 8.75 -11.31 23.84
N ALA A 197 9.53 -10.60 23.02
CA ALA A 197 10.50 -11.18 22.11
C ALA A 197 11.90 -11.31 22.72
N ASP A 198 12.37 -10.28 23.44
CA ASP A 198 13.65 -10.24 24.13
C ASP A 198 13.52 -9.38 25.41
N ALA A 199 13.46 -10.06 26.55
CA ALA A 199 13.34 -9.43 27.86
C ALA A 199 14.61 -8.62 28.24
N GLU A 200 15.80 -9.07 27.84
CA GLU A 200 17.04 -8.36 28.17
C GLU A 200 17.15 -7.05 27.39
N LEU A 201 16.77 -7.04 26.11
CA LEU A 201 16.71 -5.82 25.31
C LEU A 201 15.67 -4.84 25.87
N HIS A 202 14.50 -5.35 26.24
CA HIS A 202 13.45 -4.55 26.87
C HIS A 202 13.94 -3.89 28.16
N GLU A 203 14.53 -4.64 29.08
CA GLU A 203 15.07 -4.09 30.33
C GLU A 203 16.17 -3.07 30.07
N PHE A 204 17.06 -3.32 29.10
CA PHE A 204 18.08 -2.35 28.72
C PHE A 204 17.45 -1.03 28.24
N MET A 205 16.45 -1.10 27.37
CA MET A 205 15.77 0.10 26.84
C MET A 205 14.98 0.86 27.91
N ILE A 206 14.39 0.16 28.89
CA ILE A 206 13.74 0.78 30.04
C ILE A 206 14.77 1.52 30.90
N ARG A 207 15.90 0.87 31.24
CA ARG A 207 16.98 1.51 32.02
C ARG A 207 17.60 2.71 31.32
N ALA A 208 17.68 2.68 29.98
CA ALA A 208 18.17 3.80 29.18
C ALA A 208 17.14 4.94 29.04
N GLU A 209 15.89 4.75 29.49
CA GLU A 209 14.81 5.75 29.41
C GLU A 209 14.55 6.32 28.00
N VAL A 210 14.87 5.54 26.95
CA VAL A 210 14.79 6.00 25.56
C VAL A 210 13.35 6.25 25.08
N GLY A 211 12.38 5.58 25.70
CA GLY A 211 10.98 5.60 25.30
C GLY A 211 10.78 5.05 23.88
N THR A 212 9.80 5.57 23.14
CA THR A 212 9.40 5.04 21.82
C THR A 212 9.38 6.11 20.70
N ILE A 213 9.68 7.37 21.03
CA ILE A 213 9.57 8.51 20.11
C ILE A 213 10.53 8.40 18.91
N PHE A 214 11.65 7.67 19.02
CA PHE A 214 12.55 7.43 17.89
C PHE A 214 11.84 6.77 16.69
N ALA A 215 10.81 5.94 16.96
CA ALA A 215 10.05 5.23 15.94
C ALA A 215 8.89 6.06 15.36
N LEU A 216 8.61 7.25 15.91
CA LEU A 216 7.48 8.09 15.48
C LEU A 216 7.53 8.37 13.98
N SER A 217 8.68 8.87 13.49
CA SER A 217 8.86 9.20 12.08
C SER A 217 8.71 7.99 11.17
N TRP A 218 8.99 6.78 11.66
CA TRP A 218 8.88 5.54 10.89
C TRP A 218 7.42 5.20 10.66
N LEU A 219 6.61 5.30 11.71
CA LEU A 219 5.20 4.94 11.65
C LEU A 219 4.39 5.95 10.84
N ILE A 220 4.51 7.24 11.13
CA ILE A 220 3.67 8.27 10.51
C ILE A 220 3.99 8.48 9.03
N THR A 221 5.18 8.07 8.57
CA THR A 221 5.56 8.15 7.15
C THR A 221 5.56 6.78 6.46
N TRP A 222 5.13 5.71 7.14
CA TRP A 222 5.27 4.34 6.64
C TRP A 222 6.69 4.04 6.13
N TYR A 223 7.67 4.47 6.92
CA TYR A 223 9.11 4.36 6.69
C TYR A 223 9.62 5.10 5.45
N SER A 224 8.74 5.67 4.63
CA SER A 224 9.15 6.31 3.39
C SER A 224 10.10 7.45 3.68
N HIS A 225 9.98 8.15 4.82
CA HIS A 225 10.92 9.20 5.21
C HIS A 225 12.36 8.71 5.45
N VAL A 226 12.53 7.50 5.95
CA VAL A 226 13.83 7.02 6.44
C VAL A 226 14.55 6.14 5.41
N LEU A 227 13.79 5.52 4.52
CA LEU A 227 14.33 4.68 3.46
C LEU A 227 14.81 5.53 2.28
N SER A 228 16.03 5.26 1.82
CA SER A 228 16.60 5.91 0.63
C SER A 228 16.21 5.23 -0.68
N ASP A 229 16.08 3.90 -0.69
CA ASP A 229 15.63 3.15 -1.87
C ASP A 229 14.11 3.08 -1.92
N PHE A 230 13.53 3.73 -2.93
CA PHE A 230 12.10 3.73 -3.17
C PHE A 230 11.54 2.32 -3.38
N LYS A 231 12.33 1.36 -3.89
CA LYS A 231 11.90 -0.04 -4.04
C LYS A 231 11.57 -0.70 -2.71
N HIS A 232 12.37 -0.44 -1.68
CA HIS A 232 12.09 -0.94 -0.32
C HIS A 232 10.83 -0.29 0.25
N THR A 233 10.65 1.02 0.05
CA THR A 233 9.41 1.71 0.41
C THR A 233 8.19 1.06 -0.23
N LEU A 234 8.20 0.85 -1.54
CA LEU A 234 7.08 0.22 -2.25
C LEU A 234 6.81 -1.21 -1.79
N ARG A 235 7.87 -1.96 -1.46
CA ARG A 235 7.75 -3.30 -0.89
C ARG A 235 7.08 -3.29 0.49
N LEU A 236 7.38 -2.29 1.32
CA LEU A 236 6.68 -2.09 2.59
C LEU A 236 5.23 -1.65 2.40
N TYR A 237 4.93 -0.85 1.38
CA TYR A 237 3.55 -0.47 1.06
C TYR A 237 2.73 -1.69 0.63
N ASP A 238 3.29 -2.58 -0.19
CA ASP A 238 2.67 -3.87 -0.52
C ASP A 238 2.29 -4.62 0.78
N PHE A 239 3.22 -4.68 1.73
CA PHE A 239 3.03 -5.36 3.01
C PHE A 239 1.97 -4.68 3.91
N PHE A 240 2.05 -3.37 4.11
CA PHE A 240 1.15 -2.63 5.01
C PHE A 240 -0.28 -2.57 4.49
N LEU A 241 -0.47 -2.37 3.18
CA LEU A 241 -1.80 -2.36 2.55
C LEU A 241 -2.51 -3.72 2.66
N ALA A 242 -1.74 -4.81 2.75
CA ALA A 242 -2.27 -6.15 2.90
C ALA A 242 -2.45 -6.59 4.37
N SER A 243 -2.00 -5.81 5.34
CA SER A 243 -1.88 -6.19 6.74
C SER A 243 -2.74 -5.34 7.67
N HIS A 244 -2.77 -5.72 8.95
CA HIS A 244 -3.40 -4.94 10.01
C HIS A 244 -2.76 -3.54 10.17
N PRO A 245 -3.50 -2.47 10.56
CA PRO A 245 -2.96 -1.11 10.67
C PRO A 245 -1.78 -0.94 11.63
N LEU A 246 -1.67 -1.84 12.62
CA LEU A 246 -0.53 -1.88 13.54
C LEU A 246 0.71 -2.59 12.97
N MET A 247 0.66 -3.21 11.80
CA MET A 247 1.82 -3.91 11.24
C MET A 247 3.11 -3.05 11.16
N PRO A 248 3.06 -1.73 10.87
CA PRO A 248 4.23 -0.86 10.93
C PRO A 248 4.94 -0.84 12.29
N ILE A 249 4.23 -1.01 13.43
CA ILE A 249 4.86 -1.08 14.77
C ILE A 249 5.53 -2.43 15.01
N TYR A 250 5.02 -3.52 14.45
CA TYR A 250 5.68 -4.83 14.49
C TYR A 250 6.94 -4.82 13.64
N LEU A 251 6.91 -4.16 12.47
CA LEU A 251 8.14 -3.96 11.70
C LEU A 251 9.16 -3.15 12.50
N ALA A 252 8.74 -2.11 13.23
CA ALA A 252 9.64 -1.32 14.08
C ALA A 252 10.31 -2.21 15.13
N ALA A 253 9.52 -3.04 15.81
CA ALA A 253 10.02 -4.01 16.78
C ALA A 253 11.05 -4.96 16.15
N THR A 254 10.77 -5.52 14.96
CA THR A 254 11.74 -6.41 14.29
C THR A 254 13.03 -5.72 13.89
N ILE A 255 12.99 -4.44 13.51
CA ILE A 255 14.20 -3.66 13.19
C ILE A 255 15.04 -3.46 14.46
N VAL A 256 14.40 -3.12 15.58
CA VAL A 256 15.07 -2.96 16.87
C VAL A 256 15.67 -4.29 17.35
N LEU A 257 14.92 -5.38 17.28
CA LEU A 257 15.38 -6.73 17.62
C LEU A 257 16.53 -7.20 16.72
N HIS A 258 16.47 -6.89 15.43
CA HIS A 258 17.57 -7.23 14.51
C HIS A 258 18.88 -6.54 14.90
N ARG A 259 18.79 -5.36 15.52
CA ARG A 259 19.92 -4.55 15.99
C ARG A 259 20.16 -4.67 17.49
N GLU A 260 19.61 -5.70 18.16
CA GLU A 260 19.70 -5.86 19.62
C GLU A 260 21.14 -5.77 20.15
N LYS A 261 22.11 -6.31 19.39
CA LYS A 261 23.52 -6.35 19.80
C LYS A 261 24.12 -4.95 19.81
N GLU A 262 23.85 -4.16 18.78
CA GLU A 262 24.30 -2.76 18.70
C GLU A 262 23.66 -1.94 19.83
N VAL A 263 22.37 -2.15 20.08
CA VAL A 263 21.64 -1.44 21.14
C VAL A 263 22.23 -1.78 22.52
N LYS A 264 22.38 -3.07 22.85
CA LYS A 264 22.92 -3.52 24.15
C LYS A 264 24.40 -3.14 24.37
N GLN A 265 25.16 -2.91 23.30
CA GLN A 265 26.57 -2.47 23.37
C GLN A 265 26.72 -0.96 23.45
N THR A 266 25.66 -0.20 23.16
CA THR A 266 25.68 1.26 23.26
C THR A 266 25.65 1.67 24.73
N GLU A 267 26.15 2.87 25.03
CA GLU A 267 26.01 3.45 26.37
C GLU A 267 24.53 3.48 26.77
N CYS A 268 24.25 3.03 28.00
CA CYS A 268 22.89 2.92 28.55
C CYS A 268 22.36 4.30 28.96
N ASP A 269 22.25 5.19 27.98
CA ASP A 269 21.82 6.58 28.10
C ASP A 269 20.76 6.89 27.02
N MET A 270 19.80 7.73 27.38
CA MET A 270 18.67 8.10 26.53
C MET A 270 19.13 8.66 25.18
N ALA A 271 20.08 9.59 25.17
CA ALA A 271 20.52 10.27 23.96
C ALA A 271 21.29 9.31 23.04
N MET A 272 22.13 8.46 23.61
CA MET A 272 22.95 7.50 22.85
C MET A 272 22.09 6.43 22.17
N VAL A 273 21.15 5.83 22.90
CA VAL A 273 20.23 4.84 22.34
C VAL A 273 19.28 5.50 21.33
N HIS A 274 18.77 6.70 21.63
CA HIS A 274 17.92 7.45 20.70
C HIS A 274 18.64 7.79 19.40
N HIS A 275 19.90 8.21 19.48
CA HIS A 275 20.74 8.52 18.33
C HIS A 275 20.97 7.30 17.44
N LEU A 276 21.33 6.15 18.04
CA LEU A 276 21.54 4.90 17.34
C LEU A 276 20.27 4.46 16.60
N LEU A 277 19.14 4.43 17.31
CA LEU A 277 17.90 3.92 16.77
C LEU A 277 17.34 4.85 15.70
N SER A 278 17.38 6.17 15.90
CA SER A 278 16.87 7.15 14.91
C SER A 278 17.52 7.04 13.53
N ARG A 279 18.70 6.41 13.42
CA ARG A 279 19.37 6.11 12.16
C ARG A 279 19.15 4.67 11.76
N ILE A 280 18.26 4.44 10.78
CA ILE A 280 18.03 3.12 10.21
C ILE A 280 19.13 2.79 9.16
N PRO A 281 19.85 1.66 9.31
CA PRO A 281 20.77 1.18 8.27
C PRO A 281 20.04 0.92 6.95
N GLN A 282 20.67 1.24 5.82
CA GLN A 282 20.01 1.19 4.51
C GLN A 282 19.99 -0.22 3.89
N ASP A 283 20.82 -1.12 4.41
CA ASP A 283 21.07 -2.48 3.95
C ASP A 283 20.36 -3.54 4.80
N LEU A 284 19.33 -3.15 5.56
CA LEU A 284 18.55 -4.08 6.37
C LEU A 284 17.90 -5.19 5.50
N PRO A 285 17.83 -6.43 6.00
CA PRO A 285 17.25 -7.55 5.27
C PRO A 285 15.71 -7.50 5.32
N TYR A 286 15.09 -6.55 4.61
CA TYR A 286 13.65 -6.25 4.73
C TYR A 286 12.75 -7.47 4.52
N GLU A 287 13.07 -8.39 3.60
CA GLU A 287 12.25 -9.60 3.43
C GLU A 287 12.25 -10.50 4.68
N LEU A 288 13.39 -10.61 5.36
CA LEU A 288 13.47 -11.33 6.65
C LEU A 288 12.68 -10.60 7.73
N LEU A 289 12.79 -9.27 7.80
CA LEU A 289 12.11 -8.45 8.80
C LEU A 289 10.58 -8.44 8.60
N ILE A 290 10.12 -8.41 7.34
CA ILE A 290 8.70 -8.55 6.99
C ILE A 290 8.16 -9.91 7.44
N GLY A 291 8.91 -11.00 7.21
CA GLY A 291 8.52 -12.33 7.71
C GLY A 291 8.43 -12.37 9.24
N ARG A 292 9.49 -11.91 9.92
CA ARG A 292 9.53 -11.87 11.40
C ARG A 292 8.44 -10.98 12.00
N SER A 293 8.03 -9.91 11.33
CA SER A 293 6.98 -9.02 11.85
C SER A 293 5.61 -9.68 11.79
N GLN A 294 5.34 -10.50 10.76
CA GLN A 294 4.15 -11.36 10.72
C GLN A 294 4.19 -12.43 11.82
N ASP A 295 5.36 -13.06 12.03
CA ASP A 295 5.52 -14.06 13.10
C ASP A 295 5.25 -13.46 14.48
N LEU A 296 5.82 -12.28 14.77
CA LEU A 296 5.55 -11.54 16.00
C LEU A 296 4.07 -11.15 16.10
N PHE A 297 3.46 -10.63 15.05
CA PHE A 297 2.04 -10.28 15.04
C PHE A 297 1.15 -11.48 15.40
N ASN A 298 1.48 -12.67 14.90
CA ASN A 298 0.73 -13.90 15.19
C ASN A 298 0.97 -14.41 16.62
N GLN A 299 2.18 -14.25 17.16
CA GLN A 299 2.54 -14.68 18.51
C GLN A 299 2.00 -13.74 19.60
N CYS A 300 2.03 -12.43 19.35
CA CYS A 300 1.58 -11.40 20.29
C CYS A 300 0.60 -10.42 19.63
N PRO A 301 -0.59 -10.87 19.17
CA PRO A 301 -1.55 -10.01 18.49
C PRO A 301 -2.00 -8.83 19.36
N PRO A 302 -2.44 -7.71 18.73
CA PRO A 302 -2.82 -6.49 19.45
C PRO A 302 -3.87 -6.70 20.54
N SER A 303 -4.81 -7.62 20.34
CA SER A 303 -5.87 -7.95 21.31
C SER A 303 -5.33 -8.55 22.62
N LEU A 304 -4.17 -9.22 22.58
CA LEU A 304 -3.50 -9.70 23.78
C LEU A 304 -2.74 -8.57 24.48
N LEU A 305 -2.07 -7.71 23.71
CA LEU A 305 -1.28 -6.60 24.25
C LEU A 305 -2.14 -5.48 24.84
N ALA A 306 -3.31 -5.21 24.25
CA ALA A 306 -4.25 -4.18 24.69
C ALA A 306 -4.73 -4.35 26.15
N LYS A 307 -4.53 -5.52 26.76
CA LYS A 307 -4.84 -5.79 28.17
C LYS A 307 -3.84 -5.17 29.15
N GLN A 308 -2.71 -4.63 28.69
CA GLN A 308 -1.72 -3.99 29.55
C GLN A 308 -2.16 -2.57 29.92
N ALA A 309 -1.90 -2.14 31.16
CA ALA A 309 -2.40 -0.89 31.72
C ALA A 309 -2.11 0.35 30.84
N ALA A 310 -0.91 0.44 30.24
CA ALA A 310 -0.53 1.54 29.36
C ALA A 310 -1.32 1.60 28.04
N LEU A 311 -1.97 0.51 27.65
CA LEU A 311 -2.74 0.36 26.42
C LEU A 311 -4.26 0.37 26.66
N GLN A 312 -4.72 0.37 27.91
CA GLN A 312 -6.15 0.42 28.24
C GLN A 312 -6.72 1.85 28.26
N SER A 313 -5.87 2.87 28.34
CA SER A 313 -6.28 4.26 28.52
C SER A 313 -6.86 4.91 27.27
N HIS A 314 -6.60 4.37 26.08
CA HIS A 314 -7.02 4.95 24.81
C HIS A 314 -7.54 3.87 23.86
N LYS A 315 -8.59 4.19 23.09
CA LYS A 315 -9.10 3.32 22.02
C LYS A 315 -8.59 3.81 20.68
N SER A 316 -7.99 2.93 19.89
CA SER A 316 -7.58 3.24 18.51
C SER A 316 -8.77 3.09 17.55
N LEU A 317 -9.02 4.15 16.76
CA LEU A 317 -10.03 4.12 15.71
C LEU A 317 -9.59 3.24 14.55
N SER A 318 -8.28 3.24 14.25
CA SER A 318 -7.71 2.36 13.21
C SER A 318 -7.96 0.89 13.54
N ILE A 319 -7.71 0.46 14.78
CA ILE A 319 -7.92 -0.95 15.19
C ILE A 319 -9.41 -1.31 15.16
N SER A 320 -10.26 -0.48 15.76
CA SER A 320 -11.69 -0.80 15.94
C SER A 320 -12.47 -0.87 14.63
N THR A 321 -12.10 -0.06 13.62
CA THR A 321 -12.79 -0.03 12.32
C THR A 321 -12.22 -1.03 11.32
N PHE A 322 -11.00 -1.53 11.54
CA PHE A 322 -10.28 -2.32 10.55
C PHE A 322 -10.93 -3.68 10.24
N GLN A 323 -11.49 -4.38 11.23
CA GLN A 323 -12.12 -5.68 10.98
C GLN A 323 -13.31 -5.55 10.01
N ALA A 324 -14.15 -4.53 10.22
CA ALA A 324 -15.28 -4.24 9.34
C ALA A 324 -14.79 -3.85 7.93
N PHE A 325 -13.74 -3.03 7.85
CA PHE A 325 -13.10 -2.67 6.58
C PHE A 325 -12.55 -3.91 5.84
N GLN A 326 -11.83 -4.79 6.53
CA GLN A 326 -11.27 -6.01 5.95
C GLN A 326 -12.37 -6.91 5.39
N LEU A 327 -13.47 -7.11 6.13
CA LEU A 327 -14.62 -7.88 5.64
C LEU A 327 -15.29 -7.24 4.41
N SER A 328 -15.33 -5.91 4.35
CA SER A 328 -15.90 -5.19 3.19
C SER A 328 -15.11 -5.47 1.90
N THR A 329 -13.80 -5.71 2.00
CA THR A 329 -12.95 -5.96 0.83
C THR A 329 -13.27 -7.29 0.15
N LEU A 330 -13.77 -8.30 0.87
CA LEU A 330 -13.99 -9.66 0.35
C LEU A 330 -15.14 -9.77 -0.66
N HIS A 331 -16.01 -8.76 -0.72
CA HIS A 331 -17.23 -8.79 -1.53
C HIS A 331 -17.12 -7.94 -2.81
N GLN A 332 -15.89 -7.71 -3.29
CA GLN A 332 -15.63 -6.92 -4.49
C GLN A 332 -16.05 -7.67 -5.76
N ARG A 333 -17.21 -7.31 -6.29
CA ARG A 333 -17.70 -7.80 -7.60
C ARG A 333 -17.48 -6.74 -8.69
N PRO A 334 -16.75 -7.05 -9.77
CA PRO A 334 -16.57 -6.16 -10.91
C PRO A 334 -17.90 -5.61 -11.47
N ASP A 335 -18.95 -6.45 -11.49
CA ASP A 335 -20.25 -6.15 -12.10
C ASP A 335 -21.22 -5.39 -11.19
N SER A 336 -20.89 -5.20 -9.90
CA SER A 336 -21.77 -4.50 -8.96
C SER A 336 -22.03 -3.04 -9.35
N VAL A 337 -21.06 -2.42 -10.03
CA VAL A 337 -21.16 -1.05 -10.54
C VAL A 337 -22.05 -0.98 -11.78
N LEU A 338 -21.90 -1.92 -12.72
CA LEU A 338 -22.78 -2.02 -13.89
C LEU A 338 -24.23 -2.28 -13.46
N GLN A 339 -24.45 -3.12 -12.45
CA GLN A 339 -25.78 -3.35 -11.88
C GLN A 339 -26.34 -2.11 -11.16
N ARG A 340 -25.50 -1.32 -10.47
CA ARG A 340 -25.95 -0.06 -9.84
C ARG A 340 -26.24 1.03 -10.86
N LEU A 341 -25.41 1.17 -11.89
CA LEU A 341 -25.61 2.14 -12.98
C LEU A 341 -26.84 1.77 -13.82
N SER A 342 -27.04 0.49 -14.14
CA SER A 342 -28.24 0.03 -14.84
C SER A 342 -29.51 0.24 -14.00
N ARG A 343 -29.44 0.03 -12.68
CA ARG A 343 -30.54 0.36 -11.74
C ARG A 343 -30.81 1.87 -11.63
N ALA A 344 -29.76 2.69 -11.64
CA ALA A 344 -29.90 4.16 -11.60
C ALA A 344 -30.42 4.74 -12.91
N GLN A 345 -30.08 4.13 -14.06
CA GLN A 345 -30.63 4.47 -15.37
C GLN A 345 -32.07 3.95 -15.57
N GLY A 346 -32.38 2.78 -14.99
CA GLY A 346 -33.74 2.22 -14.94
C GLY A 346 -34.71 3.04 -14.07
N SER A 347 -34.22 3.65 -12.99
CA SER A 347 -35.06 4.50 -12.12
C SER A 347 -35.33 5.89 -12.71
N THR A 348 -34.46 6.38 -13.60
CA THR A 348 -34.67 7.65 -14.34
C THR A 348 -35.63 7.47 -15.51
N THR A 349 -35.60 6.33 -16.20
CA THR A 349 -36.59 5.99 -17.24
C THR A 349 -37.97 5.66 -16.67
N SER A 350 -38.05 5.07 -15.46
CA SER A 350 -39.33 4.83 -14.78
C SER A 350 -40.04 6.11 -14.32
N ARG A 351 -39.34 7.24 -14.17
CA ARG A 351 -39.97 8.53 -13.79
C ARG A 351 -40.56 9.30 -14.97
N GLN A 352 -40.30 8.89 -16.20
CA GLN A 352 -40.89 9.48 -17.42
C GLN A 352 -42.05 8.66 -18.00
N ALA A 353 -42.33 7.47 -17.47
CA ALA A 353 -43.34 6.56 -18.00
C ALA A 353 -44.71 6.58 -17.25
N THR A 354 -44.94 7.53 -16.34
CA THR A 354 -46.24 7.68 -15.66
C THR A 354 -47.04 8.86 -16.20
N ARG A 355 -47.58 8.73 -17.43
CA ARG A 355 -48.81 9.41 -17.85
C ARG A 355 -49.65 8.49 -18.76
N HIS A 356 -50.71 7.98 -18.14
CA HIS A 356 -51.94 7.35 -18.62
C HIS A 356 -51.99 5.86 -19.02
N PRO A 357 -53.07 5.12 -18.61
CA PRO A 357 -53.19 3.67 -18.72
C PRO A 357 -54.18 3.22 -19.80
N GLY A 358 -54.04 1.97 -20.27
CA GLY A 358 -55.06 1.21 -20.99
C GLY A 358 -54.85 -0.29 -20.76
N PRO A 359 -55.89 -1.10 -20.45
CA PRO A 359 -55.71 -2.45 -19.93
C PRO A 359 -55.70 -3.50 -21.05
N GLY A 360 -54.77 -4.45 -20.96
CA GLY A 360 -54.73 -5.63 -21.81
C GLY A 360 -53.64 -6.59 -21.34
N ALA A 361 -54.04 -7.61 -20.60
CA ALA A 361 -53.17 -8.66 -20.08
C ALA A 361 -52.70 -9.61 -21.20
N ALA A 362 -51.42 -10.01 -21.17
CA ALA A 362 -50.95 -11.30 -21.70
C ALA A 362 -49.62 -11.71 -21.04
N ALA A 363 -49.48 -13.01 -20.80
CA ALA A 363 -48.45 -13.72 -20.03
C ALA A 363 -47.00 -13.60 -20.58
N PRO A 364 -45.96 -13.98 -19.82
CA PRO A 364 -44.56 -13.75 -20.22
C PRO A 364 -44.09 -14.82 -21.22
N ASP A 365 -43.47 -14.34 -22.29
CA ASP A 365 -42.97 -15.09 -23.44
C ASP A 365 -41.53 -15.60 -23.15
N GLU A 366 -41.33 -16.92 -23.08
CA GLU A 366 -40.03 -17.56 -22.78
C GLU A 366 -38.95 -17.24 -23.83
N ASP A 367 -39.33 -16.86 -25.05
CA ASP A 367 -38.40 -16.49 -26.12
C ASP A 367 -37.66 -15.17 -25.86
N ARG A 368 -38.23 -14.25 -25.06
CA ARG A 368 -37.55 -13.00 -24.68
C ARG A 368 -36.38 -13.22 -23.72
N LEU A 369 -36.42 -14.26 -22.89
CA LEU A 369 -35.35 -14.59 -21.94
C LEU A 369 -34.12 -15.18 -22.65
N GLN A 370 -34.30 -15.95 -23.72
CA GLN A 370 -33.20 -16.47 -24.53
C GLN A 370 -32.56 -15.39 -25.42
N LEU A 371 -33.34 -14.47 -25.98
CA LEU A 371 -32.81 -13.32 -26.74
C LEU A 371 -32.04 -12.34 -25.84
N LEU A 372 -32.49 -12.09 -24.60
CA LEU A 372 -31.76 -11.29 -23.61
C LEU A 372 -30.47 -11.98 -23.12
N ALA A 373 -30.48 -13.29 -22.93
CA ALA A 373 -29.29 -14.06 -22.54
C ALA A 373 -28.22 -14.09 -23.65
N ASN A 374 -28.65 -14.24 -24.91
CA ASN A 374 -27.75 -14.19 -26.07
C ASN A 374 -27.25 -12.77 -26.36
N GLY A 375 -28.09 -11.75 -26.21
CA GLY A 375 -27.67 -10.34 -26.29
C GLY A 375 -26.63 -9.99 -25.23
N ASN A 376 -26.76 -10.50 -24.01
CA ASN A 376 -25.79 -10.30 -22.93
C ASN A 376 -24.46 -11.04 -23.20
N ARG A 377 -24.48 -12.21 -23.86
CA ARG A 377 -23.26 -12.91 -24.29
C ARG A 377 -22.55 -12.20 -25.45
N LEU A 378 -23.28 -11.69 -26.44
CA LEU A 378 -22.73 -10.90 -27.54
C LEU A 378 -22.14 -9.57 -27.07
N VAL A 379 -22.80 -8.88 -26.13
CA VAL A 379 -22.24 -7.67 -25.51
C VAL A 379 -21.02 -8.00 -24.65
N LYS A 380 -21.04 -9.10 -23.89
CA LYS A 380 -19.86 -9.58 -23.14
C LYS A 380 -18.69 -9.89 -24.09
N MET A 381 -18.92 -10.60 -25.18
CA MET A 381 -17.90 -10.88 -26.19
C MET A 381 -17.44 -9.63 -26.93
N ALA A 382 -18.32 -8.64 -27.17
CA ALA A 382 -17.95 -7.38 -27.78
C ALA A 382 -17.07 -6.52 -26.85
N VAL A 383 -17.35 -6.48 -25.55
CA VAL A 383 -16.52 -5.78 -24.55
C VAL A 383 -15.15 -6.47 -24.38
N TRP A 384 -15.13 -7.80 -24.41
CA TRP A 384 -13.89 -8.58 -24.36
C TRP A 384 -13.10 -8.43 -25.67
N GLY A 385 -13.79 -8.43 -26.81
CA GLY A 385 -13.22 -8.24 -28.14
C GLY A 385 -12.63 -6.85 -28.34
N LEU A 386 -13.32 -5.79 -27.91
CA LEU A 386 -12.81 -4.40 -27.97
C LEU A 386 -11.60 -4.19 -27.06
N SER A 387 -11.56 -4.86 -25.91
CA SER A 387 -10.41 -4.78 -24.98
C SER A 387 -9.19 -5.56 -25.51
N ALA A 388 -9.42 -6.70 -26.16
CA ALA A 388 -8.36 -7.50 -26.77
C ALA A 388 -7.81 -6.87 -28.06
N THR A 389 -8.67 -6.26 -28.90
CA THR A 389 -8.24 -5.61 -30.16
C THR A 389 -7.56 -4.27 -29.92
N LEU A 390 -7.98 -3.46 -28.93
CA LEU A 390 -7.19 -2.30 -28.51
C LEU A 390 -5.84 -2.71 -27.91
N GLY A 391 -5.80 -3.80 -27.13
CA GLY A 391 -4.55 -4.35 -26.60
C GLY A 391 -3.60 -4.82 -27.70
N ALA A 392 -4.10 -5.53 -28.71
CA ALA A 392 -3.32 -6.01 -29.84
C ALA A 392 -2.89 -4.90 -30.82
N ALA A 393 -3.75 -3.91 -31.07
CA ALA A 393 -3.40 -2.77 -31.91
C ALA A 393 -2.35 -1.87 -31.24
N VAL A 394 -2.45 -1.63 -29.92
CA VAL A 394 -1.42 -0.92 -29.15
C VAL A 394 -0.13 -1.74 -29.08
N PHE A 395 -0.20 -3.06 -28.99
CA PHE A 395 0.97 -3.95 -29.02
C PHE A 395 1.68 -3.96 -30.39
N ALA A 396 0.91 -4.02 -31.49
CA ALA A 396 1.44 -3.98 -32.85
C ALA A 396 2.10 -2.61 -33.16
N VAL A 397 1.45 -1.51 -32.77
CA VAL A 397 2.00 -0.14 -32.90
C VAL A 397 3.23 0.07 -32.03
N ALA A 398 3.27 -0.50 -30.82
CA ALA A 398 4.45 -0.46 -29.94
C ALA A 398 5.62 -1.30 -30.47
N GLN A 399 5.35 -2.44 -31.11
CA GLN A 399 6.39 -3.24 -31.77
C GLN A 399 6.93 -2.55 -33.03
N THR A 400 6.07 -1.96 -33.87
CA THR A 400 6.54 -1.21 -35.06
C THR A 400 7.31 0.04 -34.67
N ALA A 401 6.91 0.74 -33.60
CA ALA A 401 7.66 1.89 -33.08
C ALA A 401 9.03 1.51 -32.49
N MET A 402 9.20 0.27 -32.00
CA MET A 402 10.50 -0.24 -31.53
C MET A 402 11.45 -0.61 -32.68
N GLU A 403 10.97 -1.03 -33.84
CA GLU A 403 11.82 -1.36 -35.01
C GLU A 403 12.38 -0.10 -35.70
N TRP A 404 11.71 1.05 -35.61
CA TRP A 404 12.13 2.30 -36.25
C TRP A 404 13.00 3.19 -35.35
N GLY A 405 13.22 2.78 -34.10
CA GLY A 405 13.91 3.55 -33.06
C GLY A 405 15.42 3.80 -33.25
N PRO A 406 16.21 2.94 -33.91
CA PRO A 406 17.65 3.20 -34.02
C PRO A 406 18.06 3.99 -35.28
N GLU A 407 17.28 3.96 -36.37
CA GLU A 407 17.73 4.55 -37.65
C GLU A 407 17.19 5.97 -37.90
N MET A 408 16.03 6.35 -37.34
CA MET A 408 15.49 7.70 -37.54
C MET A 408 16.13 8.79 -36.66
N LEU A 409 16.83 8.42 -35.59
CA LEU A 409 17.51 9.36 -34.69
C LEU A 409 18.93 9.75 -35.13
N LEU A 410 19.46 9.15 -36.20
CA LEU A 410 20.77 9.46 -36.78
C LEU A 410 20.72 10.36 -38.03
N GLN A 411 19.53 10.81 -38.45
CA GLN A 411 19.37 11.76 -39.57
C GLN A 411 18.84 13.14 -39.14
N LEU A 412 18.73 13.41 -37.84
CA LEU A 412 18.27 14.69 -37.29
C LEU A 412 19.29 15.38 -36.36
N PHE A 413 20.55 14.94 -36.38
CA PHE A 413 21.70 15.69 -35.85
C PHE A 413 22.88 15.61 -36.79
#